data_AF-A0A2V7MDU8-F1
#
_entry.id   AF-A0A2V7MDU8-F1
#
_cell.length_a   1.000
_cell.length_b   1.000
_cell.length_c   1.000
_cell.angle_alpha   90.00
_cell.angle_beta   90.00
_cell.angle_gamma   90.00
#
_symmetry.space_group_name_H-M   'P 1'
#
loop_
_entity.id
_entity.type
_entity.pdbx_description
1 polymer ?
#
loop_
_entity_poly.entity_id
_entity_poly.type
_entity_poly.pdbx_seq_one_letter_code
_entity_poly.pdbx_strand_id
1 'polypeptide(L)'
;PVVSDWLPRDASQARYAPGTTFQIGKIELLANTGTYIDAPFHRYDGGKDVADYPLQAVANLEGVVVRAMGRAGRALDSEVFRGWELKGKAVLVHTGWDVHWRTERYGTGHPFLTRGAAEHLVAAGAALVGIDSLNIDDAADGARPVHSILLAAGIPIVEHLCSLDELPNAGFRFYAVPPRVKGMGSFPVRAFAVLEE
;
A
#
# COMPACT_ATOMS: atom_id res chain seq x y z
N PRO A 1 -15.70 -4.97 5.55
CA PRO A 1 -15.73 -6.40 5.19
C PRO A 1 -16.99 -7.04 5.75
N VAL A 2 -17.59 -7.98 5.02
CA VAL A 2 -18.58 -8.90 5.59
C VAL A 2 -17.86 -10.23 5.83
N VAL A 3 -17.79 -10.64 7.09
CA VAL A 3 -17.24 -11.94 7.51
C VAL A 3 -18.40 -12.87 7.79
N SER A 4 -18.41 -14.03 7.15
CA SER A 4 -19.48 -15.03 7.27
C SER A 4 -18.89 -16.44 7.18
N ASP A 5 -19.68 -17.45 7.49
CA ASP A 5 -19.27 -18.85 7.36
C ASP A 5 -19.63 -19.39 5.97
N TRP A 6 -18.65 -20.00 5.30
CA TRP A 6 -18.90 -20.92 4.20
C TRP A 6 -19.27 -22.31 4.73
N LEU A 7 -18.58 -22.74 5.79
CA LEU A 7 -18.91 -23.96 6.54
C LEU A 7 -18.91 -23.63 8.04
N PRO A 8 -20.09 -23.56 8.67
CA PRO A 8 -20.21 -23.46 10.12
C PRO A 8 -19.67 -24.69 10.85
N ARG A 9 -19.23 -24.50 12.11
CA ARG A 9 -18.56 -25.54 12.89
C ARG A 9 -19.44 -26.75 13.20
N ASP A 10 -20.70 -26.51 13.54
CA ASP A 10 -21.72 -27.53 13.77
C ASP A 10 -21.99 -28.33 12.49
N ALA A 11 -22.19 -27.64 11.36
CA ALA A 11 -22.40 -28.26 10.06
C ALA A 11 -21.20 -29.10 9.59
N SER A 12 -19.98 -28.77 10.04
CA SER A 12 -18.78 -29.53 9.71
C SER A 12 -18.79 -30.96 10.27
N GLN A 13 -19.51 -31.22 11.37
CA GLN A 13 -19.55 -32.54 12.01
C GLN A 13 -20.11 -33.62 11.07
N ALA A 14 -21.00 -33.24 10.14
CA ALA A 14 -21.54 -34.15 9.14
C ALA A 14 -20.52 -34.52 8.04
N ARG A 15 -19.40 -33.79 7.93
CA ARG A 15 -18.38 -33.97 6.88
C ARG A 15 -17.11 -34.66 7.38
N TYR A 16 -16.83 -34.61 8.67
CA TYR A 16 -15.57 -35.08 9.26
C TYR A 16 -15.80 -36.21 10.28
N ALA A 17 -14.73 -36.92 10.62
CA ALA A 17 -14.77 -38.01 11.59
C ALA A 17 -15.25 -37.52 12.98
N PRO A 18 -15.87 -38.40 13.79
CA PRO A 18 -16.29 -38.06 15.15
C PRO A 18 -15.18 -37.38 15.95
N GLY A 19 -15.51 -36.29 16.64
CA GLY A 19 -14.56 -35.48 17.40
C GLY A 19 -13.77 -34.43 16.59
N THR A 20 -13.92 -34.39 15.26
CA THR A 20 -13.23 -33.42 14.39
C THR A 20 -14.21 -32.37 13.87
N THR A 21 -13.92 -31.07 14.07
CA THR A 21 -14.74 -29.97 13.54
C THR A 21 -13.87 -28.85 12.96
N PHE A 22 -14.38 -28.20 11.92
CA PHE A 22 -13.74 -27.06 11.28
C PHE A 22 -14.76 -25.94 11.07
N GLN A 23 -14.30 -24.70 11.10
CA GLN A 23 -15.04 -23.58 10.54
C GLN A 23 -14.28 -23.11 9.31
N ILE A 24 -14.98 -22.90 8.20
CA ILE A 24 -14.41 -22.32 6.99
C ILE A 24 -15.08 -20.97 6.80
N GLY A 25 -14.31 -19.90 7.04
CA GLY A 25 -14.77 -18.53 6.87
C GLY A 25 -14.78 -18.09 5.42
N LYS A 26 -15.64 -17.12 5.13
CA LYS A 26 -15.71 -16.35 3.89
C LYS A 26 -15.57 -14.87 4.24
N ILE A 27 -14.84 -14.14 3.41
CA ILE A 27 -14.73 -12.69 3.49
C ILE A 27 -15.18 -12.06 2.17
N GLU A 28 -16.06 -11.07 2.27
CA GLU A 28 -16.42 -10.17 1.17
C GLU A 28 -15.87 -8.78 1.49
N LEU A 29 -15.01 -8.26 0.63
CA LEU A 29 -14.19 -7.08 0.90
C LEU A 29 -13.81 -6.36 -0.40
N LEU A 30 -13.87 -5.03 -0.41
CA LEU A 30 -13.26 -4.22 -1.46
C LEU A 30 -11.74 -4.28 -1.29
N ALA A 31 -11.01 -4.58 -2.36
CA ALA A 31 -9.57 -4.85 -2.26
C ALA A 31 -8.74 -3.64 -1.82
N ASN A 32 -9.21 -2.42 -2.06
CA ASN A 32 -8.66 -1.17 -1.52
C ASN A 32 -9.17 -0.87 -0.08
N THR A 33 -9.08 -1.85 0.82
CA THR A 33 -9.50 -1.68 2.24
C THR A 33 -8.35 -1.90 3.21
N GLY A 34 -8.25 -1.02 4.21
CA GLY A 34 -7.12 -1.05 5.15
C GLY A 34 -5.85 -0.58 4.46
N THR A 35 -4.68 -1.03 4.92
CA THR A 35 -3.43 -0.92 4.16
C THR A 35 -3.47 -1.92 3.01
N TYR A 36 -3.25 -1.46 1.78
CA TYR A 36 -3.28 -2.30 0.58
C TYR A 36 -2.18 -1.90 -0.38
N ILE A 37 -1.94 -2.77 -1.36
CA ILE A 37 -1.02 -2.52 -2.46
C ILE A 37 -1.77 -2.52 -3.78
N ASP A 38 -1.43 -1.58 -4.66
CA ASP A 38 -1.94 -1.51 -6.03
C ASP A 38 -0.91 -2.01 -7.04
N ALA A 39 -1.42 -2.70 -8.06
CA ALA A 39 -0.74 -3.22 -9.22
C ALA A 39 -1.15 -2.48 -10.50
N PRO A 40 -0.38 -2.57 -11.60
CA PRO A 40 -0.72 -1.90 -12.85
C PRO A 40 -2.14 -2.15 -13.36
N PHE A 41 -2.67 -3.36 -13.14
CA PHE A 41 -4.04 -3.72 -13.48
C PHE A 41 -5.12 -2.84 -12.79
N HIS A 42 -4.82 -2.24 -11.63
CA HIS A 42 -5.72 -1.29 -10.97
C HIS A 42 -6.07 -0.10 -11.87
N ARG A 43 -5.12 0.34 -12.70
CA ARG A 43 -5.24 1.52 -13.56
C ARG A 43 -5.36 1.20 -15.04
N TYR A 44 -4.68 0.16 -15.51
CA TYR A 44 -4.53 -0.16 -16.93
C TYR A 44 -5.15 -1.51 -17.25
N ASP A 45 -6.13 -1.51 -18.14
CA ASP A 45 -6.68 -2.76 -18.67
C ASP A 45 -5.58 -3.56 -19.37
N GLY A 46 -5.49 -4.85 -19.04
CA GLY A 46 -4.37 -5.73 -19.45
C GLY A 46 -3.04 -5.51 -18.72
N GLY A 47 -2.99 -4.63 -17.71
CA GLY A 47 -1.83 -4.49 -16.83
C GLY A 47 -1.57 -5.75 -15.99
N LYS A 48 -0.36 -5.86 -15.45
CA LYS A 48 0.00 -6.91 -14.49
C LYS A 48 -0.82 -6.78 -13.21
N ASP A 49 -1.33 -7.89 -12.71
CA ASP A 49 -2.11 -7.94 -11.48
C ASP A 49 -1.22 -8.20 -10.25
N VAL A 50 -1.79 -8.22 -9.04
CA VAL A 50 -1.02 -8.45 -7.80
C VAL A 50 -0.32 -9.82 -7.76
N ALA A 51 -0.80 -10.82 -8.52
CA ALA A 51 -0.20 -12.15 -8.59
C ALA A 51 1.02 -12.23 -9.52
N ASP A 52 1.20 -11.23 -10.38
CA ASP A 52 2.32 -11.07 -11.31
C ASP A 52 3.52 -10.35 -10.69
N TYR A 53 3.38 -9.78 -9.49
CA TYR A 53 4.49 -9.15 -8.80
C TYR A 53 5.58 -10.18 -8.47
N PRO A 54 6.83 -9.94 -8.90
CA PRO A 54 7.92 -10.75 -8.40
C PRO A 54 8.21 -10.34 -6.94
N LEU A 55 8.58 -11.30 -6.09
CA LEU A 55 8.73 -11.04 -4.65
C LEU A 55 9.72 -9.90 -4.34
N GLN A 56 10.80 -9.76 -5.11
CA GLN A 56 11.77 -8.67 -4.91
C GLN A 56 11.20 -7.26 -5.14
N ALA A 57 10.02 -7.12 -5.74
CA ALA A 57 9.34 -5.83 -5.90
C ALA A 57 8.47 -5.44 -4.69
N VAL A 58 8.18 -6.38 -3.79
CA VAL A 58 7.20 -6.20 -2.70
C VAL A 58 7.64 -6.77 -1.35
N ALA A 59 8.74 -7.51 -1.30
CA ALA A 59 9.26 -8.17 -0.12
C ALA A 59 10.74 -7.82 0.07
N ASN A 60 11.15 -7.68 1.32
CA ASN A 60 12.53 -7.46 1.70
C ASN A 60 13.16 -6.34 0.86
N LEU A 61 12.52 -5.18 0.80
CA LEU A 61 13.06 -3.99 0.14
C LEU A 61 13.84 -3.16 1.16
N GLU A 62 14.92 -2.51 0.76
CA GLU A 62 15.52 -1.49 1.62
C GLU A 62 14.53 -0.34 1.76
N GLY A 63 14.20 0.05 2.98
CA GLY A 63 13.24 1.10 3.24
C GLY A 63 13.90 2.46 3.43
N VAL A 64 13.22 3.50 2.97
CA VAL A 64 13.54 4.90 3.29
C VAL A 64 12.26 5.63 3.67
N VAL A 65 12.28 6.34 4.81
CA VAL A 65 11.14 7.16 5.24
C VAL A 65 11.40 8.62 4.93
N VAL A 66 10.64 9.17 3.98
CA VAL A 66 10.69 10.57 3.59
C VAL A 66 9.76 11.37 4.50
N ARG A 67 10.35 12.21 5.37
CA ARG A 67 9.61 13.03 6.34
C ARG A 67 9.03 14.28 5.65
N ALA A 68 7.70 14.31 5.48
CA ALA A 68 6.98 15.38 4.79
C ALA A 68 6.01 16.16 5.71
N MET A 69 6.10 15.97 7.03
CA MET A 69 5.28 16.67 8.02
C MET A 69 5.57 18.19 8.08
N GLY A 70 4.58 18.97 8.56
CA GLY A 70 4.76 20.40 8.87
C GLY A 70 4.85 21.32 7.66
N ARG A 71 4.56 20.82 6.45
CA ARG A 71 4.54 21.61 5.22
C ARG A 71 3.22 22.37 5.06
N ALA A 72 3.30 23.51 4.38
CA ALA A 72 2.12 24.28 4.02
C ALA A 72 1.40 23.63 2.84
N GLY A 73 0.11 23.35 3.01
CA GLY A 73 -0.72 22.73 1.97
C GLY A 73 -0.69 21.19 1.97
N ARG A 74 -1.44 20.60 1.04
CA ARG A 74 -1.62 19.15 0.91
C ARG A 74 -0.71 18.50 -0.15
N ALA A 75 -0.31 19.28 -1.16
CA ALA A 75 0.46 18.80 -2.29
C ALA A 75 1.95 18.68 -1.92
N LEU A 76 2.52 17.50 -2.14
CA LEU A 76 3.93 17.21 -1.92
C LEU A 76 4.61 16.99 -3.28
N ASP A 77 5.48 17.91 -3.68
CA ASP A 77 6.18 17.85 -4.97
C ASP A 77 7.60 17.29 -4.79
N SER A 78 8.32 17.14 -5.89
CA SER A 78 9.64 16.52 -6.01
C SER A 78 10.69 17.01 -5.00
N GLU A 79 10.57 18.23 -4.47
CA GLU A 79 11.52 18.75 -3.48
C GLU A 79 11.52 17.98 -2.16
N VAL A 80 10.46 17.25 -1.83
CA VAL A 80 10.45 16.39 -0.61
C VAL A 80 11.48 15.27 -0.68
N PHE A 81 11.87 14.87 -1.89
CA PHE A 81 12.77 13.76 -2.15
C PHE A 81 14.24 14.17 -2.32
N ARG A 82 14.53 15.48 -2.27
CA ARG A 82 15.89 15.98 -2.44
C ARG A 82 16.82 15.45 -1.33
N GLY A 83 17.95 14.87 -1.73
CA GLY A 83 18.98 14.38 -0.82
C GLY A 83 18.75 12.96 -0.30
N TRP A 84 17.67 12.29 -0.73
CA TRP A 84 17.40 10.90 -0.40
C TRP A 84 17.92 9.94 -1.47
N GLU A 85 18.48 8.81 -1.06
CA GLU A 85 18.81 7.70 -1.96
C GLU A 85 17.58 6.79 -2.14
N LEU A 86 16.96 6.84 -3.33
CA LEU A 86 15.67 6.19 -3.59
C LEU A 86 15.78 4.92 -4.45
N LYS A 87 16.89 4.77 -5.18
CA LYS A 87 17.05 3.72 -6.19
C LYS A 87 16.94 2.34 -5.58
N GLY A 88 16.01 1.53 -6.08
CA GLY A 88 15.77 0.16 -5.63
C GLY A 88 15.12 0.05 -4.24
N LYS A 89 14.66 1.16 -3.65
CA LYS A 89 14.13 1.21 -2.28
C LYS A 89 12.60 1.28 -2.24
N ALA A 90 12.03 0.86 -1.12
CA ALA A 90 10.68 1.21 -0.72
C ALA A 90 10.69 2.63 -0.15
N VAL A 91 10.14 3.58 -0.90
CA VAL A 91 10.06 5.00 -0.51
C VAL A 91 8.75 5.23 0.23
N LEU A 92 8.81 5.39 1.55
CA LEU A 92 7.64 5.57 2.42
C LEU A 92 7.50 7.05 2.78
N VAL A 93 6.45 7.69 2.29
CA VAL A 93 6.19 9.11 2.52
C VAL A 93 5.40 9.27 3.82
N HIS A 94 6.04 9.83 4.84
CA HIS A 94 5.46 10.10 6.14
C HIS A 94 4.90 11.52 6.18
N THR A 95 3.59 11.64 6.07
CA THR A 95 2.85 12.90 6.12
C THR A 95 2.27 13.18 7.51
N GLY A 96 2.20 12.16 8.37
CA GLY A 96 1.58 12.20 9.69
C GLY A 96 0.05 12.21 9.62
N TRP A 97 -0.54 11.81 8.49
CA TRP A 97 -1.99 11.81 8.29
C TRP A 97 -2.69 10.63 8.97
N ASP A 98 -1.95 9.57 9.27
CA ASP A 98 -2.40 8.38 9.97
C ASP A 98 -2.92 8.66 11.39
N VAL A 99 -2.55 9.80 12.00
CA VAL A 99 -3.16 10.28 13.26
C VAL A 99 -4.68 10.44 13.18
N HIS A 100 -5.23 10.59 11.96
CA HIS A 100 -6.66 10.69 11.71
C HIS A 100 -7.32 9.34 11.41
N TRP A 101 -6.58 8.24 11.39
CA TRP A 101 -7.10 6.91 11.04
C TRP A 101 -8.38 6.56 11.80
N ARG A 102 -9.35 5.96 11.08
CA ARG A 102 -10.71 5.63 11.60
C ARG A 102 -11.55 6.83 12.05
N THR A 103 -11.22 8.03 11.62
CA THR A 103 -12.08 9.22 11.78
C THR A 103 -12.55 9.73 10.42
N GLU A 104 -13.64 10.50 10.40
CA GLU A 104 -14.12 11.17 9.18
C GLU A 104 -13.05 12.09 8.57
N ARG A 105 -12.20 12.68 9.42
CA ARG A 105 -11.11 13.55 9.00
C ARG A 105 -10.13 12.83 8.08
N TYR A 106 -9.89 11.53 8.27
CA TYR A 106 -8.99 10.76 7.40
C TYR A 106 -9.39 10.84 5.92
N GLY A 107 -10.70 10.85 5.65
CA GLY A 107 -11.28 10.83 4.31
C GLY A 107 -11.26 12.16 3.57
N THR A 108 -10.84 13.27 4.19
CA THR A 108 -10.97 14.61 3.59
C THR A 108 -9.77 15.50 3.82
N GLY A 109 -9.27 16.14 2.75
CA GLY A 109 -8.17 17.10 2.86
C GLY A 109 -6.82 16.47 3.17
N HIS A 110 -6.62 15.20 2.80
CA HIS A 110 -5.37 14.49 3.00
C HIS A 110 -4.22 15.04 2.13
N PRO A 111 -2.96 14.93 2.60
CA PRO A 111 -1.78 15.12 1.78
C PRO A 111 -1.66 14.08 0.67
N PHE A 112 -1.05 14.49 -0.45
CA PHE A 112 -0.88 13.67 -1.65
C PHE A 112 0.38 14.09 -2.41
N LEU A 113 0.86 13.24 -3.33
CA LEU A 113 2.00 13.53 -4.19
C LEU A 113 1.55 14.22 -5.48
N THR A 114 2.35 15.15 -6.00
CA THR A 114 2.07 15.76 -7.30
C THR A 114 2.56 14.88 -8.46
N ARG A 115 2.19 15.26 -9.69
CA ARG A 115 2.81 14.73 -10.92
C ARG A 115 4.34 14.81 -10.88
N GLY A 116 4.89 15.96 -10.47
CA GLY A 116 6.34 16.17 -10.40
C GLY A 116 7.03 15.21 -9.41
N ALA A 117 6.39 14.95 -8.26
CA ALA A 117 6.83 13.93 -7.33
C ALA A 117 6.86 12.52 -7.96
N ALA A 118 5.80 12.12 -8.68
CA ALA A 118 5.74 10.82 -9.33
C ALA A 118 6.81 10.65 -10.41
N GLU A 119 7.00 11.66 -11.27
CA GLU A 119 8.03 11.66 -12.31
C GLU A 119 9.43 11.55 -11.71
N HIS A 120 9.68 12.27 -10.60
CA HIS A 120 10.94 12.17 -9.87
C HIS A 120 11.18 10.76 -9.30
N LEU A 121 10.17 10.15 -8.68
CA LEU A 121 10.27 8.79 -8.10
C LEU A 121 10.58 7.73 -9.16
N VAL A 122 9.95 7.83 -10.33
CA VAL A 122 10.27 6.96 -11.48
C VAL A 122 11.71 7.18 -11.94
N ALA A 123 12.11 8.44 -12.15
CA ALA A 123 13.45 8.78 -12.62
C ALA A 123 14.55 8.35 -11.63
N ALA A 124 14.27 8.43 -10.33
CA ALA A 124 15.17 7.99 -9.26
C ALA A 124 15.20 6.46 -9.09
N GLY A 125 14.28 5.72 -9.74
CA GLY A 125 14.25 4.27 -9.73
C GLY A 125 13.73 3.68 -8.41
N ALA A 126 12.76 4.32 -7.76
CA ALA A 126 12.07 3.73 -6.61
C ALA A 126 11.53 2.34 -6.95
N ALA A 127 11.70 1.37 -6.05
CA ALA A 127 11.19 0.01 -6.24
C ALA A 127 9.72 -0.13 -5.84
N LEU A 128 9.29 0.65 -4.84
CA LEU A 128 7.93 0.71 -4.30
C LEU A 128 7.73 2.10 -3.70
N VAL A 129 6.51 2.62 -3.76
CA VAL A 129 6.16 3.89 -3.11
C VAL A 129 5.00 3.66 -2.15
N GLY A 130 5.16 4.11 -0.91
CA GLY A 130 4.14 4.03 0.13
C GLY A 130 3.78 5.40 0.68
N ILE A 131 2.54 5.58 1.15
CA ILE A 131 2.10 6.80 1.84
C ILE A 131 1.16 6.48 3.01
N ASP A 132 1.24 7.27 4.07
CA ASP A 132 0.41 7.16 5.28
C ASP A 132 -0.91 7.98 5.22
N SER A 133 -1.32 8.35 4.00
CA SER A 133 -2.54 9.12 3.75
C SER A 133 -3.60 8.29 3.01
N LEU A 134 -4.80 8.86 2.86
CA LEU A 134 -5.96 8.23 2.19
C LEU A 134 -5.66 7.82 0.75
N ASN A 135 -4.92 8.64 0.02
CA ASN A 135 -4.58 8.38 -1.36
C ASN A 135 -3.31 9.13 -1.74
N ILE A 136 -2.50 8.53 -2.59
CA ILE A 136 -1.26 9.10 -3.09
C ILE A 136 -1.51 10.23 -4.10
N ASP A 137 -2.69 10.30 -4.70
CA ASP A 137 -3.15 11.38 -5.58
C ASP A 137 -4.16 12.31 -4.90
N ASP A 138 -4.35 13.53 -5.44
CA ASP A 138 -5.47 14.36 -5.02
C ASP A 138 -6.80 13.68 -5.36
N ALA A 139 -7.71 13.64 -4.39
CA ALA A 139 -9.04 13.09 -4.58
C ALA A 139 -10.05 14.10 -5.14
N ALA A 140 -9.64 15.36 -5.36
CA ALA A 140 -10.55 16.44 -5.72
C ALA A 140 -10.93 16.50 -7.21
N ASP A 141 -10.02 16.15 -8.13
CA ASP A 141 -10.21 16.37 -9.58
C ASP A 141 -10.30 15.08 -10.42
N GLY A 142 -9.99 13.93 -9.82
CA GLY A 142 -10.01 12.62 -10.49
C GLY A 142 -8.91 12.39 -11.52
N ALA A 143 -7.92 13.28 -11.66
CA ALA A 143 -6.88 13.15 -12.67
C ALA A 143 -5.89 12.00 -12.39
N ARG A 144 -5.68 11.68 -11.11
CA ARG A 144 -4.83 10.59 -10.61
C ARG A 144 -3.48 10.40 -11.35
N PRO A 145 -2.68 11.47 -11.51
CA PRO A 145 -1.41 11.39 -12.23
C PRO A 145 -0.39 10.45 -11.59
N VAL A 146 -0.33 10.36 -10.26
CA VAL A 146 0.65 9.57 -9.54
C VAL A 146 0.41 8.08 -9.74
N HIS A 147 -0.83 7.61 -9.59
CA HIS A 147 -1.20 6.23 -9.94
C HIS A 147 -0.81 5.91 -11.38
N SER A 148 -1.17 6.79 -12.31
CA SER A 148 -0.89 6.58 -13.73
C SER A 148 0.62 6.45 -13.99
N ILE A 149 1.43 7.36 -13.46
CA ILE A 149 2.88 7.40 -13.71
C ILE A 149 3.60 6.22 -13.05
N LEU A 150 3.36 5.97 -11.76
CA LEU A 150 4.06 4.91 -11.02
C LEU A 150 3.67 3.53 -11.54
N LEU A 151 2.38 3.29 -11.77
CA LEU A 151 1.90 1.98 -12.23
C LEU A 151 2.28 1.71 -13.69
N ALA A 152 2.36 2.72 -14.56
CA ALA A 152 2.90 2.56 -15.91
C ALA A 152 4.38 2.17 -15.89
N ALA A 153 5.14 2.66 -14.91
CA ALA A 153 6.53 2.25 -14.67
C ALA A 153 6.65 0.89 -13.95
N GLY A 154 5.53 0.26 -13.56
CA GLY A 154 5.51 -1.00 -12.83
C GLY A 154 5.89 -0.89 -11.35
N ILE A 155 5.91 0.33 -10.79
CA ILE A 155 6.22 0.60 -9.39
C ILE A 155 4.96 0.37 -8.55
N PRO A 156 4.94 -0.56 -7.59
CA PRO A 156 3.82 -0.77 -6.68
C PRO A 156 3.57 0.45 -5.78
N ILE A 157 2.29 0.65 -5.45
CA ILE A 157 1.83 1.72 -4.56
C ILE A 157 1.24 1.09 -3.31
N VAL A 158 1.62 1.56 -2.13
CA VAL A 158 1.04 1.12 -0.85
C VAL A 158 0.39 2.31 -0.15
N GLU A 159 -0.93 2.28 0.01
CA GLU A 159 -1.69 3.36 0.62
C GLU A 159 -2.17 2.97 2.02
N HIS A 160 -2.60 3.96 2.80
CA HIS A 160 -3.04 3.78 4.18
C HIS A 160 -1.99 3.11 5.08
N LEU A 161 -0.72 3.47 4.93
CA LEU A 161 0.29 3.12 5.92
C LEU A 161 0.00 3.85 7.25
N CYS A 162 0.48 3.28 8.35
CA CYS A 162 0.46 3.88 9.68
C CYS A 162 1.81 3.63 10.36
N SER A 163 2.07 4.34 11.47
CA SER A 163 3.25 4.14 12.32
C SER A 163 4.58 4.38 11.59
N LEU A 164 4.59 5.25 10.57
CA LEU A 164 5.84 5.59 9.89
C LEU A 164 6.74 6.46 10.78
N ASP A 165 6.20 7.12 11.81
CA ASP A 165 6.94 7.85 12.85
C ASP A 165 7.86 6.94 13.68
N GLU A 166 7.48 5.67 13.87
CA GLU A 166 8.24 4.68 14.64
C GLU A 166 9.49 4.15 13.92
N LEU A 167 9.57 4.33 12.60
CA LEU A 167 10.69 3.83 11.79
C LEU A 167 11.87 4.82 11.80
N PRO A 168 13.13 4.36 11.71
CA PRO A 168 14.23 5.24 11.35
C PRO A 168 14.09 5.72 9.90
N ASN A 169 14.83 6.75 9.53
CA ASN A 169 14.80 7.29 8.17
C ASN A 169 15.31 6.28 7.11
N ALA A 170 16.18 5.35 7.50
CA ALA A 170 16.73 4.27 6.68
C ALA A 170 17.27 3.15 7.60
N GLY A 171 17.79 2.06 7.03
CA GLY A 171 18.37 0.93 7.80
C GLY A 171 17.33 -0.09 8.26
N PHE A 172 16.29 -0.30 7.45
CA PHE A 172 15.28 -1.32 7.71
C PHE A 172 14.86 -2.03 6.42
N ARG A 173 14.28 -3.21 6.57
CA ARG A 173 13.69 -3.99 5.47
C ARG A 173 12.17 -3.86 5.47
N PHE A 174 11.58 -3.44 4.37
CA PHE A 174 10.13 -3.27 4.21
C PHE A 174 9.49 -4.44 3.43
N TYR A 175 8.27 -4.79 3.84
CA TYR A 175 7.47 -5.85 3.26
C TYR A 175 6.02 -5.39 3.08
N ALA A 176 5.47 -5.58 1.88
CA ALA A 176 4.08 -5.31 1.52
C ALA A 176 3.58 -6.37 0.52
N VAL A 177 3.71 -7.64 0.89
CA VAL A 177 3.42 -8.77 -0.01
C VAL A 177 1.91 -9.06 -0.04
N PRO A 178 1.23 -8.95 -1.20
CA PRO A 178 -0.17 -9.35 -1.32
C PRO A 178 -0.30 -10.87 -1.45
N PRO A 179 -1.43 -11.45 -1.01
CA PRO A 179 -1.87 -12.75 -1.48
C PRO A 179 -1.83 -12.84 -3.01
N ARG A 180 -1.35 -13.97 -3.52
CA ARG A 180 -1.19 -14.21 -4.96
C ARG A 180 -2.54 -14.56 -5.61
N VAL A 181 -3.39 -13.56 -5.79
CA VAL A 181 -4.74 -13.69 -6.36
C VAL A 181 -4.79 -13.09 -7.76
N LYS A 182 -5.00 -13.93 -8.77
CA LYS A 182 -5.10 -13.50 -10.16
C LYS A 182 -6.37 -12.68 -10.41
N GLY A 183 -6.28 -11.68 -11.28
CA GLY A 183 -7.38 -10.81 -11.68
C GLY A 183 -7.67 -9.65 -10.73
N MET A 184 -6.78 -9.41 -9.75
CA MET A 184 -6.95 -8.36 -8.74
C MET A 184 -5.92 -7.24 -8.94
N GLY A 185 -6.41 -6.02 -9.18
CA GLY A 185 -5.55 -4.84 -9.36
C GLY A 185 -5.00 -4.31 -8.04
N SER A 186 -5.64 -4.64 -6.93
CA SER A 186 -5.24 -4.24 -5.60
C SER A 186 -5.51 -5.39 -4.63
N PHE A 187 -4.86 -5.40 -3.47
CA PHE A 187 -5.21 -6.32 -2.39
C PHE A 187 -4.70 -5.82 -1.02
N PRO A 188 -5.44 -6.06 0.09
CA PRO A 188 -4.95 -5.71 1.42
C PRO A 188 -3.65 -6.45 1.78
N VAL A 189 -2.74 -5.73 2.45
CA VAL A 189 -1.47 -6.28 2.92
C VAL A 189 -1.33 -6.04 4.41
N ARG A 190 -0.62 -6.95 5.09
CA ARG A 190 -0.01 -6.63 6.38
C ARG A 190 1.36 -6.05 6.09
N ALA A 191 1.45 -4.75 5.85
CA ALA A 191 2.73 -4.09 5.67
C ALA A 191 3.51 -4.08 6.99
N PHE A 192 4.81 -4.33 6.95
CA PHE A 192 5.68 -4.26 8.12
C PHE A 192 7.13 -3.96 7.75
N ALA A 193 7.89 -3.50 8.73
CA ALA A 193 9.33 -3.31 8.64
C ALA A 193 10.05 -4.23 9.63
N VAL A 194 11.24 -4.68 9.25
CA VAL A 194 12.21 -5.32 10.16
C VAL A 194 13.37 -4.34 10.32
N LEU A 195 13.63 -3.91 11.55
CA LEU A 195 14.77 -3.07 11.86
C LEU A 195 16.04 -3.92 11.82
N GLU A 196 17.08 -3.43 11.18
CA GLU A 196 18.38 -4.08 11.20
C GLU A 196 19.06 -3.75 12.55
N GLU A 197 19.60 -4.78 13.22
CA GLU A 197 20.35 -4.64 14.48
C GLU A 197 21.72 -3.98 14.29
#